data_AF-A0A2I0FBZ7-F1
#
_entry.id   AF-A0A2I0FBZ7-F1
#
_cell.length_a   1.000
_cell.length_b   1.000
_cell.length_c   1.000
_cell.angle_alpha   90.00
_cell.angle_beta   90.00
_cell.angle_gamma   90.00
#
_symmetry.space_group_name_H-M   'P 1'
#
loop_
_entity.id
_entity.type
_entity.pdbx_description
1 polymer ?
#
loop_
_entity_poly.entity_id
_entity_poly.type
_entity_poly.pdbx_seq_one_letter_code
_entity_poly.pdbx_strand_id
1 'polypeptide(L)'
;MNSKVIKYGLILAALVNIGGVLTFSQLFSNTAINEADPVVMSNFGLVMIIVWGLAYFAAALTKGSIRLLVSVFAIEKMVYVCAWVYWLATNSLFTLYETDLFAGIFYTIYGLNDLLFMVFFIKVAMYKGEPVNTYKAKRGEAESATDNTIPAASK
;
A
#
# COMPACT_ATOMS: atom_id res chain seq x y z
N MET A 1 14.52 2.35 2.74
CA MET A 1 13.36 2.46 3.64
C MET A 1 13.51 1.48 4.77
N ASN A 2 13.24 1.93 5.99
CA ASN A 2 13.24 1.09 7.18
C ASN A 2 12.13 0.03 7.09
N SER A 3 12.42 -1.22 7.45
CA SER A 3 11.45 -2.33 7.41
C SER A 3 10.21 -2.06 8.26
N LYS A 4 10.35 -1.36 9.39
CA LYS A 4 9.22 -0.90 10.21
C LYS A 4 8.33 0.08 9.44
N VAL A 5 8.92 1.04 8.73
CA VAL A 5 8.18 2.03 7.92
C VAL A 5 7.39 1.34 6.81
N ILE A 6 7.98 0.37 6.12
CA ILE A 6 7.29 -0.42 5.09
C ILE A 6 6.10 -1.16 5.70
N LYS A 7 6.34 -1.90 6.80
CA LYS A 7 5.30 -2.69 7.47
C LYS A 7 4.14 -1.83 7.97
N TYR A 8 4.43 -0.77 8.72
CA TYR A 8 3.39 0.10 9.26
C TYR A 8 2.69 0.92 8.17
N GLY A 9 3.39 1.29 7.10
CA GLY A 9 2.76 1.93 5.94
C GLY A 9 1.77 1.02 5.22
N LEU A 10 2.09 -0.28 5.06
CA LEU A 10 1.15 -1.27 4.51
C LEU A 10 -0.05 -1.53 5.43
N ILE A 11 0.18 -1.60 6.75
CA ILE A 11 -0.90 -1.72 7.73
C ILE A 11 -1.80 -0.47 7.69
N LEU A 12 -1.23 0.72 7.60
CA LEU A 12 -2.00 1.95 7.49
C LEU A 12 -2.82 1.98 6.20
N ALA A 13 -2.24 1.58 5.06
CA ALA A 13 -2.98 1.45 3.80
C ALA A 13 -4.17 0.49 3.93
N ALA A 14 -3.97 -0.65 4.59
CA ALA A 14 -5.04 -1.60 4.88
C ALA A 14 -6.15 -0.98 5.71
N LEU A 15 -5.80 -0.32 6.81
CA LEU A 15 -6.76 0.29 7.73
C LEU A 15 -7.53 1.43 7.07
N VAL A 16 -6.89 2.25 6.24
CA VAL A 16 -7.59 3.35 5.56
C VAL A 16 -8.55 2.83 4.49
N ASN A 17 -8.17 1.82 3.70
CA ASN A 17 -9.08 1.20 2.75
C ASN A 17 -10.30 0.59 3.46
N ILE A 18 -10.08 -0.23 4.48
CA ILE A 18 -11.15 -0.95 5.18
C ILE A 18 -12.00 0.02 6.00
N GLY A 19 -11.36 0.78 6.87
CA GLY A 19 -12.03 1.73 7.76
C GLY A 19 -12.70 2.85 6.99
N GLY A 20 -12.04 3.42 5.98
CA GLY A 20 -12.61 4.46 5.13
C GLY A 20 -13.90 4.00 4.46
N VAL A 21 -13.88 2.85 3.77
CA VAL A 21 -15.10 2.31 3.15
C VAL A 21 -16.19 2.08 4.19
N LEU A 22 -15.90 1.38 5.29
CA LEU A 22 -16.91 1.05 6.29
C LEU A 22 -17.49 2.29 6.99
N THR A 23 -16.68 3.30 7.26
CA THR A 23 -17.13 4.54 7.90
C THR A 23 -17.98 5.37 6.94
N PHE A 24 -17.48 5.69 5.73
CA PHE A 24 -18.18 6.61 4.83
C PHE A 24 -19.38 5.98 4.13
N SER A 25 -19.36 4.67 3.86
CA SER A 25 -20.55 3.94 3.37
C SER A 25 -21.55 3.62 4.47
N GLN A 26 -21.25 3.96 5.74
CA GLN A 26 -22.05 3.59 6.91
C GLN A 26 -22.37 2.07 6.91
N LEU A 27 -21.32 1.25 6.81
CA LEU A 27 -21.43 -0.21 6.65
C LEU A 27 -22.30 -0.61 5.45
N PHE A 28 -22.09 0.03 4.30
CA PHE A 28 -22.84 -0.18 3.04
C PHE A 28 -24.32 0.21 3.07
N SER A 29 -24.80 0.89 4.11
CA SER A 29 -26.19 1.37 4.18
C SER A 29 -26.39 2.70 3.44
N ASN A 30 -25.33 3.47 3.22
CA ASN A 30 -25.36 4.73 2.47
C ASN A 30 -25.17 4.47 0.97
N THR A 31 -26.23 4.65 0.18
CA THR A 31 -26.21 4.44 -1.28
C THR A 31 -25.67 5.63 -2.05
N ALA A 32 -25.53 6.82 -1.45
CA ALA A 32 -25.10 8.03 -2.16
C ALA A 32 -23.72 7.88 -2.81
N ILE A 33 -22.81 7.13 -2.19
CA ILE A 33 -21.49 6.80 -2.76
C ILE A 33 -21.63 5.99 -4.05
N ASN A 34 -22.54 5.00 -4.06
CA ASN A 34 -22.79 4.13 -5.20
C ASN A 34 -23.55 4.87 -6.30
N GLU A 35 -24.50 5.73 -5.95
CA GLU A 35 -25.27 6.53 -6.90
C GLU A 35 -24.39 7.56 -7.61
N ALA A 36 -23.39 8.10 -6.92
CA ALA A 36 -22.43 9.04 -7.49
C ALA A 36 -21.49 8.42 -8.53
N ASP A 37 -21.08 7.15 -8.36
CA ASP A 37 -20.31 6.38 -9.35
C ASP A 37 -20.71 4.89 -9.28
N PRO A 38 -21.74 4.47 -10.04
CA PRO A 38 -22.28 3.12 -9.95
C PRO A 38 -21.36 2.07 -10.57
N VAL A 39 -20.27 2.46 -11.23
CA VAL A 39 -19.33 1.53 -11.84
C VAL A 39 -18.19 1.26 -10.85
N VAL A 40 -17.41 2.29 -10.51
CA VAL A 40 -16.20 2.16 -9.69
C VAL A 40 -16.56 2.01 -8.22
N MET A 41 -17.54 2.77 -7.74
CA MET A 41 -17.98 2.78 -6.35
C MET A 41 -19.27 1.98 -6.14
N SER A 42 -19.53 0.98 -6.98
CA SER A 42 -20.58 -0.03 -6.74
C SER A 42 -20.35 -0.80 -5.43
N ASN A 43 -21.35 -1.51 -4.92
CA ASN A 43 -21.16 -2.40 -3.77
C ASN A 43 -20.05 -3.42 -3.99
N PHE A 44 -19.93 -3.94 -5.22
CA PHE A 44 -18.81 -4.79 -5.61
C PHE A 44 -17.48 -4.03 -5.51
N GLY A 45 -17.40 -2.82 -6.06
CA GLY A 45 -16.22 -1.97 -6.01
C GLY A 45 -15.78 -1.65 -4.57
N LEU A 46 -16.71 -1.28 -3.70
CA LEU A 46 -16.46 -1.01 -2.28
C LEU A 46 -15.95 -2.25 -1.54
N VAL A 47 -16.55 -3.43 -1.79
CA VAL A 47 -16.04 -4.70 -1.25
C VAL A 47 -14.63 -4.98 -1.78
N MET A 48 -14.35 -4.71 -3.04
CA MET A 48 -13.02 -4.89 -3.61
C MET A 48 -11.98 -3.96 -2.96
N ILE A 49 -12.32 -2.73 -2.60
CA ILE A 49 -11.43 -1.84 -1.84
C ILE A 49 -11.06 -2.47 -0.49
N ILE A 50 -12.02 -3.11 0.20
CA ILE A 50 -11.76 -3.87 1.44
C ILE A 50 -10.84 -5.05 1.17
N VAL A 51 -11.10 -5.83 0.12
CA VAL A 51 -10.26 -6.98 -0.28
C VAL A 51 -8.82 -6.54 -0.56
N TRP A 52 -8.62 -5.41 -1.25
CA TRP A 52 -7.29 -4.82 -1.45
C TRP A 52 -6.65 -4.38 -0.14
N GLY A 53 -7.43 -3.80 0.78
CA GLY A 53 -6.97 -3.51 2.13
C GLY A 53 -6.45 -4.77 2.86
N LEU A 54 -7.17 -5.89 2.76
CA LEU A 54 -6.71 -7.18 3.29
C LEU A 54 -5.45 -7.68 2.58
N ALA A 55 -5.31 -7.48 1.27
CA ALA A 55 -4.10 -7.82 0.53
C ALA A 55 -2.88 -7.01 1.00
N TYR A 56 -3.04 -5.71 1.28
CA TYR A 56 -1.96 -4.89 1.85
C TYR A 56 -1.58 -5.37 3.27
N PHE A 57 -2.57 -5.73 4.09
CA PHE A 57 -2.33 -6.29 5.42
C PHE A 57 -1.56 -7.61 5.34
N ALA A 58 -1.97 -8.52 4.46
CA ALA A 58 -1.26 -9.78 4.21
C ALA A 58 0.18 -9.54 3.73
N ALA A 59 0.39 -8.56 2.84
CA ALA A 59 1.73 -8.16 2.41
C ALA A 59 2.60 -7.67 3.58
N ALA A 60 2.02 -6.94 4.54
CA ALA A 60 2.73 -6.46 5.73
C ALA A 60 3.23 -7.58 6.65
N LEU A 61 2.60 -8.76 6.59
CA LEU A 61 2.95 -9.94 7.38
C LEU A 61 3.83 -10.93 6.62
N THR A 62 3.99 -10.74 5.31
CA THR A 62 4.74 -11.65 4.45
C THR A 62 6.24 -11.58 4.76
N LYS A 63 6.86 -12.75 4.91
CA LYS A 63 8.31 -12.88 5.05
C LYS A 63 8.92 -13.08 3.66
N GLY A 64 9.82 -12.18 3.25
CA GLY A 64 10.50 -12.26 1.96
C GLY A 64 10.30 -11.02 1.11
N SER A 65 10.55 -11.14 -0.19
CA SER A 65 10.41 -10.04 -1.12
C SER A 65 8.94 -9.80 -1.47
N ILE A 66 8.44 -8.60 -1.16
CA ILE A 66 7.11 -8.13 -1.54
C ILE A 66 7.13 -7.21 -2.77
N ARG A 67 8.28 -7.09 -3.45
CA ARG A 67 8.53 -6.06 -4.48
C ARG A 67 7.49 -6.09 -5.61
N LEU A 68 7.20 -7.26 -6.14
CA LEU A 68 6.20 -7.40 -7.22
C LEU A 68 4.79 -7.11 -6.71
N LEU A 69 4.47 -7.56 -5.49
CA LEU A 69 3.17 -7.35 -4.87
C LEU A 69 2.88 -5.86 -4.67
N VAL A 70 3.83 -5.09 -4.13
CA VAL A 70 3.66 -3.64 -3.99
C VAL A 70 3.66 -2.91 -5.34
N SER A 71 4.27 -3.48 -6.38
CA SER A 71 4.19 -2.90 -7.74
C SER A 71 2.77 -3.02 -8.30
N VAL A 72 2.10 -4.16 -8.05
CA VAL A 72 0.68 -4.35 -8.42
C VAL A 72 -0.21 -3.40 -7.63
N PHE A 73 0.05 -3.19 -6.33
CA PHE A 73 -0.70 -2.23 -5.53
C PHE A 73 -0.56 -0.79 -6.06
N ALA A 74 0.63 -0.39 -6.53
CA ALA A 74 0.80 0.92 -7.14
C ALA A 74 -0.06 1.10 -8.40
N ILE A 75 -0.16 0.06 -9.25
CA ILE A 75 -1.00 0.08 -10.45
C ILE A 75 -2.48 0.18 -10.07
N GLU A 76 -2.92 -0.61 -9.10
CA GLU A 76 -4.30 -0.54 -8.61
C GLU A 76 -4.65 0.86 -8.08
N LYS A 77 -3.79 1.46 -7.24
CA LYS A 77 -4.00 2.85 -6.78
C LYS A 77 -4.01 3.86 -7.92
N MET A 78 -3.17 3.68 -8.94
CA MET A 78 -3.18 4.55 -10.12
C MET A 78 -4.53 4.52 -10.84
N VAL A 79 -5.13 3.33 -11.00
CA VAL A 79 -6.45 3.18 -11.63
C VAL A 79 -7.51 3.95 -10.84
N TYR A 80 -7.53 3.84 -9.51
CA TYR A 80 -8.47 4.62 -8.67
C TYR A 80 -8.21 6.12 -8.72
N VAL A 81 -6.95 6.57 -8.75
CA VAL A 81 -6.63 8.00 -8.93
C VAL A 81 -7.13 8.52 -10.28
N CYS A 82 -6.93 7.77 -11.36
CA CYS A 82 -7.44 8.15 -12.67
C CYS A 82 -8.97 8.22 -12.69
N ALA A 83 -9.65 7.24 -12.10
CA ALA A 83 -11.11 7.23 -11.97
C ALA A 83 -11.61 8.43 -11.15
N TRP A 84 -10.94 8.76 -10.05
CA TRP A 84 -11.26 9.91 -9.22
C TRP A 84 -11.10 11.24 -9.94
N VAL A 85 -9.97 11.45 -10.63
CA VAL A 85 -9.73 12.66 -11.42
C VAL A 85 -10.78 12.78 -12.52
N TYR A 86 -11.10 11.68 -13.20
CA TYR A 86 -12.16 11.66 -14.21
C TYR A 86 -13.52 12.04 -13.61
N TRP A 87 -13.86 11.48 -12.44
CA TRP A 87 -15.09 11.80 -11.75
C TRP A 87 -15.17 13.28 -11.38
N LEU A 88 -14.11 13.85 -10.79
CA LEU A 88 -14.04 15.28 -10.45
C LEU A 88 -14.10 16.21 -11.68
N ALA A 89 -13.60 15.75 -12.83
CA ALA A 89 -13.65 16.51 -14.06
C ALA A 89 -15.04 16.50 -14.74
N THR A 90 -15.90 15.55 -14.39
CA THR A 90 -17.19 15.31 -15.05
C THR A 90 -18.40 15.49 -14.13
N ASN A 91 -18.19 15.57 -12.82
CA ASN A 91 -19.24 15.68 -11.80
C ASN A 91 -18.96 16.84 -10.84
N SER A 92 -19.99 17.23 -10.09
CA SER A 92 -19.90 18.29 -9.09
C SER A 92 -19.75 17.69 -7.68
N LEU A 93 -18.56 17.86 -7.10
CA LEU A 93 -18.32 17.48 -5.70
C LEU A 93 -19.24 18.27 -4.75
N PHE A 94 -19.51 19.55 -5.04
CA PHE A 94 -20.39 20.39 -4.24
C PHE A 94 -21.81 19.84 -4.17
N THR A 95 -22.37 19.41 -5.31
CA THR A 95 -23.70 18.80 -5.38
C THR A 95 -23.75 17.49 -4.59
N LEU A 96 -22.66 16.71 -4.59
CA LEU A 96 -22.59 15.50 -3.79
C LEU A 96 -22.59 15.81 -2.28
N TYR A 97 -21.89 16.87 -1.85
CA TYR A 97 -21.94 17.33 -0.46
C TYR A 97 -23.33 17.80 -0.02
N GLU A 98 -24.10 18.44 -0.91
CA GLU A 98 -25.49 18.80 -0.64
C GLU A 98 -26.40 17.57 -0.55
N THR A 99 -26.06 16.50 -1.28
CA THR A 99 -26.81 15.24 -1.28
C THR A 99 -26.52 14.41 -0.04
N ASP A 100 -25.25 14.17 0.26
CA ASP A 100 -24.81 13.39 1.42
C ASP A 100 -23.40 13.81 1.87
N LEU A 101 -23.28 14.19 3.15
CA LEU A 101 -22.03 14.66 3.72
C LEU A 101 -20.93 13.60 3.69
N PHE A 102 -21.25 12.33 3.99
CA PHE A 102 -20.23 11.27 4.04
C PHE A 102 -19.72 10.91 2.66
N ALA A 103 -20.60 10.88 1.65
CA ALA A 103 -20.23 10.70 0.26
C ALA A 103 -19.37 11.87 -0.24
N GLY A 104 -19.74 13.11 0.08
CA GLY A 104 -18.93 14.29 -0.25
C GLY A 104 -17.52 14.22 0.36
N ILE A 105 -17.41 13.87 1.64
CA ILE A 105 -16.10 13.67 2.31
C ILE A 105 -15.33 12.55 1.62
N PHE A 106 -15.96 11.39 1.38
CA PHE A 106 -15.34 10.25 0.72
C PHE A 106 -14.72 10.66 -0.62
N TYR A 107 -15.51 11.28 -1.51
CA TYR A 107 -15.05 11.76 -2.83
C TYR A 107 -14.05 12.91 -2.76
N THR A 108 -13.91 13.58 -1.62
CA THR A 108 -12.84 14.56 -1.43
C THR A 108 -11.50 13.88 -1.15
N ILE A 109 -11.51 12.82 -0.35
CA ILE A 109 -10.27 12.27 0.23
C ILE A 109 -9.79 10.97 -0.40
N TYR A 110 -10.66 10.14 -0.99
CA TYR A 110 -10.24 8.79 -1.40
C TYR A 110 -9.15 8.84 -2.48
N GLY A 111 -9.27 9.71 -3.48
CA GLY A 111 -8.25 9.79 -4.53
C GLY A 111 -6.95 10.44 -4.08
N LEU A 112 -7.00 11.42 -3.17
CA LEU A 112 -5.78 11.94 -2.52
C LEU A 112 -5.08 10.85 -1.70
N ASN A 113 -5.85 10.06 -0.95
CA ASN A 113 -5.35 8.92 -0.21
C ASN A 113 -4.69 7.88 -1.13
N ASP A 114 -5.35 7.55 -2.23
CA ASP A 114 -4.83 6.59 -3.20
C ASP A 114 -3.56 7.09 -3.89
N LEU A 115 -3.49 8.39 -4.20
CA LEU A 115 -2.27 9.01 -4.73
C LEU A 115 -1.10 8.92 -3.73
N LEU A 116 -1.34 9.20 -2.45
CA LEU A 116 -0.32 9.08 -1.41
C LEU A 116 0.19 7.64 -1.28
N PHE A 117 -0.72 6.66 -1.25
CA PHE A 117 -0.35 5.25 -1.16
C PHE A 117 0.28 4.71 -2.44
N MET A 118 -0.12 5.20 -3.62
CA MET A 118 0.55 4.90 -4.89
C MET A 118 2.03 5.30 -4.83
N VAL A 119 2.32 6.55 -4.43
CA VAL A 119 3.69 7.04 -4.29
C VAL A 119 4.46 6.23 -3.24
N PHE A 120 3.82 5.88 -2.12
CA PHE A 120 4.42 5.01 -1.12
C PHE A 120 4.77 3.64 -1.71
N PHE A 121 3.86 2.98 -2.42
CA PHE A 121 4.08 1.66 -3.03
C PHE A 121 5.18 1.69 -4.09
N ILE A 122 5.23 2.73 -4.93
CA ILE A 122 6.33 2.93 -5.89
C ILE A 122 7.67 3.04 -5.16
N LYS A 123 7.74 3.85 -4.09
CA LYS A 123 8.96 3.98 -3.29
C LYS A 123 9.40 2.65 -2.67
N VAL A 124 8.46 1.84 -2.18
CA VAL A 124 8.76 0.50 -1.66
C VAL A 124 9.22 -0.44 -2.77
N ALA A 125 8.59 -0.41 -3.95
CA ALA A 125 8.95 -1.25 -5.09
C ALA A 125 10.34 -0.95 -5.66
N MET A 126 10.75 0.32 -5.62
CA MET A 126 12.06 0.79 -6.07
C MET A 126 13.15 0.60 -5.00
N TYR A 127 12.78 0.36 -3.75
CA TYR A 127 13.75 0.20 -2.68
C TYR A 127 14.54 -1.11 -2.85
N LYS A 128 15.83 -0.98 -3.17
CA LYS A 128 16.79 -2.08 -3.09
C LYS A 128 17.18 -2.25 -1.63
N GLY A 129 16.65 -3.26 -0.95
CA GLY A 129 17.24 -3.70 0.31
C GLY A 129 18.68 -4.14 0.06
N GLU A 130 19.62 -3.77 0.94
CA GLU A 130 20.96 -4.34 0.88
C GLU A 130 20.84 -5.87 0.94
N PRO A 131 21.54 -6.62 0.07
CA PRO A 131 21.49 -8.06 0.11
C PRO A 131 22.01 -8.54 1.47
N VAL A 132 21.21 -9.35 2.17
CA VAL A 132 21.57 -9.96 3.47
C VAL A 132 22.89 -10.77 3.39
N ASN A 133 23.36 -11.09 2.18
CA ASN A 133 24.60 -11.83 1.94
C ASN A 133 25.90 -11.02 2.08
N THR A 134 25.90 -9.68 2.11
CA THR A 134 27.15 -8.92 2.28
C THR A 134 27.72 -8.98 3.71
N TYR A 135 26.89 -9.22 4.73
CA TYR A 135 27.36 -9.40 6.10
C TYR A 135 27.95 -10.80 6.36
N LYS A 136 27.37 -11.85 5.76
CA LYS A 136 27.92 -13.21 5.89
C LYS A 136 29.22 -13.40 5.09
N ALA A 137 29.34 -12.79 3.91
CA ALA A 137 30.58 -12.83 3.12
C ALA A 137 31.74 -12.17 3.86
N LYS A 138 31.55 -10.96 4.42
CA LYS A 138 32.60 -10.26 5.19
C LYS A 138 33.03 -11.00 6.46
N ARG A 139 32.12 -11.74 7.10
CA ARG A 139 32.44 -12.52 8.31
C ARG A 139 33.16 -13.83 7.98
N GLY A 140 32.77 -14.51 6.89
CA GLY A 140 33.48 -15.71 6.41
C GLY A 140 34.89 -15.40 5.91
N GLU A 141 35.10 -14.26 5.25
CA GLU A 141 36.43 -13.79 4.84
C GLU A 141 37.31 -13.41 6.04
N ALA A 142 36.75 -12.80 7.08
CA ALA A 142 37.47 -12.46 8.31
C ALA A 142 37.86 -13.70 9.12
N GLU A 143 37.00 -14.72 9.22
CA GLU A 143 37.28 -15.99 9.90
C GLU A 143 38.31 -16.84 9.13
N SER A 144 38.29 -16.80 7.79
CA SER A 144 39.30 -17.45 6.93
C SER A 144 40.68 -16.81 7.00
N ALA A 145 40.77 -15.49 7.18
CA ALA A 145 42.05 -14.78 7.25
C ALA A 145 42.80 -15.04 8.58
N THR A 146 42.07 -15.32 9.67
CA THR A 146 42.67 -15.60 10.98
C THR A 146 43.23 -17.02 11.13
N ASP A 147 42.78 -17.97 10.33
CA ASP A 147 43.21 -19.38 10.42
C ASP A 147 44.59 -19.62 9.78
N ASN A 148 44.99 -18.78 8.82
CA ASN A 148 46.26 -18.91 8.11
C ASN A 148 47.46 -18.22 8.78
N THR A 149 47.30 -17.66 9.99
CA THR A 149 48.38 -16.90 10.66
C THR A 149 49.02 -17.61 11.87
N ILE A 150 48.71 -18.87 12.15
CA ILE A 150 49.41 -19.63 13.20
C ILE A 150 50.61 -20.36 12.57
N PRO A 151 51.87 -19.94 12.83
CA PRO A 151 53.03 -20.67 12.35
C PRO A 151 53.08 -22.02 13.06
N ALA A 152 53.18 -23.10 12.28
CA ALA A 152 53.40 -24.43 12.81
C ALA A 152 54.71 -24.43 13.63
N ALA A 153 54.59 -24.60 14.95
CA ALA A 153 55.73 -24.76 15.83
C ALA A 153 56.52 -26.02 15.41
N SER A 154 57.73 -25.81 14.90
CA SER A 154 58.69 -26.87 14.57
C SER A 154 59.12 -27.59 15.85
N LYS A 155 59.07 -28.93 15.79
CA LYS A 155 59.52 -29.86 16.82
C LYS A 155 61.02 -29.78 17.08
#